data_AF-A0A7S2TRD2-F1
#
_entry.id   AF-A0A7S2TRD2-F1
#
_cell.length_a   1.000
_cell.length_b   1.000
_cell.length_c   1.000
_cell.angle_alpha   90.00
_cell.angle_beta   90.00
_cell.angle_gamma   90.00
#
_symmetry.space_group_name_H-M   'P 1'
#
loop_
_entity.id
_entity.type
_entity.pdbx_description
1 polymer ?
#
loop_
_entity_poly.entity_id
_entity_poly.type
_entity_poly.pdbx_seq_one_letter_code
_entity_poly.pdbx_strand_id
1 'polypeptide(L)'
;GGKGGVPALQGGGREFKYSGRDFDENGIIFFFGTNGGRKAWSNPGENGTLTVTSSPLAVKPASTPACGILSRQTIRCVTQARKRSFYTIDFGSYRIQPTAYTLRHYSSWNTEAVRNWRLEGANDEKLTSWETIRDHRDDCALDGKGSTYTWRLSSQKAYRGFRIFQTGVNSNGHWFLALSGFEIYGLLSGS
;
A
#
# COMPACT_ATOMS: atom_id res chain seq x y z
N GLY A 1 22.78 16.77 7.28
CA GLY A 1 22.23 15.40 7.38
C GLY A 1 21.57 15.06 6.06
N GLY A 2 22.15 14.12 5.31
CA GLY A 2 21.74 13.84 3.93
C GLY A 2 20.34 13.25 3.88
N LYS A 3 19.41 13.94 3.21
CA LYS A 3 18.15 13.34 2.77
C LYS A 3 18.49 12.12 1.91
N GLY A 4 17.94 10.96 2.23
CA GLY A 4 18.07 9.77 1.40
C GLY A 4 17.64 10.13 -0.02
N GLY A 5 18.60 10.14 -0.95
CA GLY A 5 18.32 10.51 -2.34
C GLY A 5 17.33 9.52 -2.95
N VAL A 6 16.29 10.05 -3.61
CA VAL A 6 15.30 9.24 -4.31
C VAL A 6 15.96 8.65 -5.56
N PRO A 7 15.76 7.36 -5.88
CA PRO A 7 16.41 6.74 -7.04
C PRO A 7 15.91 7.36 -8.35
N ALA A 8 16.80 8.03 -9.09
CA ALA A 8 16.51 8.58 -10.40
C ALA A 8 16.11 7.49 -11.41
N LEU A 9 15.03 7.74 -12.17
CA LEU A 9 14.66 6.95 -13.34
C LEU A 9 15.46 7.45 -14.55
N GLN A 10 16.13 6.55 -15.28
CA GLN A 10 16.68 6.91 -16.59
C GLN A 10 15.52 7.08 -17.57
N GLY A 11 15.52 8.17 -18.34
CA GLY A 11 14.36 8.75 -19.03
C GLY A 11 13.41 7.77 -19.73
N GLY A 12 12.11 7.89 -19.45
CA GLY A 12 11.02 7.11 -20.06
C GLY A 12 10.10 6.38 -19.07
N GLY A 13 10.46 6.35 -17.79
CA GLY A 13 9.78 5.54 -16.78
C GLY A 13 10.30 4.10 -16.76
N ARG A 14 9.96 3.35 -15.71
CA ARG A 14 10.42 1.96 -15.50
C ARG A 14 9.23 1.05 -15.26
N GLU A 15 9.19 -0.06 -15.97
CA GLU A 15 8.15 -1.09 -15.80
C GLU A 15 8.53 -2.08 -14.70
N PHE A 16 7.58 -2.34 -13.80
CA PHE A 16 7.68 -3.28 -12.68
C PHE A 16 6.62 -4.37 -12.85
N LYS A 17 7.05 -5.61 -13.06
CA LYS A 17 6.18 -6.75 -13.40
C LYS A 17 6.08 -7.72 -12.24
N TYR A 18 4.86 -7.96 -11.79
CA TYR A 18 4.57 -9.03 -10.83
C TYR A 18 4.96 -10.39 -11.41
N SER A 19 5.85 -11.10 -10.72
CA SER A 19 6.43 -12.38 -11.14
C SER A 19 5.46 -13.57 -11.05
N GLY A 20 4.35 -13.42 -10.34
CA GLY A 20 3.48 -14.52 -9.95
C GLY A 20 3.64 -14.94 -8.48
N ARG A 21 4.54 -14.30 -7.72
CA ARG A 21 4.71 -14.51 -6.28
C ARG A 21 4.50 -13.23 -5.47
N ASP A 22 3.55 -13.26 -4.52
CA ASP A 22 3.26 -12.14 -3.63
C ASP A 22 4.51 -11.60 -2.92
N PHE A 23 4.63 -10.27 -2.84
CA PHE A 23 5.79 -9.59 -2.24
C PHE A 23 7.14 -10.09 -2.80
N ASP A 24 7.21 -10.36 -4.10
CA ASP A 24 8.48 -10.48 -4.80
C ASP A 24 9.34 -9.20 -4.67
N GLU A 25 10.48 -9.21 -5.34
CA GLU A 25 11.43 -8.10 -5.34
C GLU A 25 11.29 -7.21 -6.60
N ASN A 26 10.22 -7.43 -7.38
CA ASN A 26 9.95 -6.72 -8.62
C ASN A 26 8.94 -5.58 -8.44
N GLY A 27 8.50 -5.30 -7.21
CA GLY A 27 7.53 -4.25 -6.90
C GLY A 27 8.16 -2.87 -6.67
N ILE A 28 7.32 -1.85 -6.78
CA ILE A 28 7.73 -0.44 -6.69
C ILE A 28 8.09 -0.05 -5.24
N ILE A 29 7.38 -0.58 -4.24
CA ILE A 29 7.71 -0.36 -2.83
C ILE A 29 9.06 -1.00 -2.51
N PHE A 30 9.34 -2.20 -3.01
CA PHE A 30 10.66 -2.82 -2.91
C PHE A 30 11.77 -1.97 -3.56
N PHE A 31 11.51 -1.43 -4.76
CA PHE A 31 12.43 -0.54 -5.46
C PHE A 31 12.78 0.71 -4.64
N PHE A 32 11.78 1.38 -4.06
CA PHE A 32 12.03 2.52 -3.18
C PHE A 32 12.77 2.11 -1.90
N GLY A 33 12.37 1.00 -1.27
CA GLY A 33 12.97 0.51 -0.03
C GLY A 33 14.45 0.10 -0.15
N THR A 34 14.90 -0.26 -1.35
CA THR A 34 16.30 -0.63 -1.66
C THR A 34 17.10 0.50 -2.32
N ASN A 35 16.53 1.70 -2.49
CA ASN A 35 17.11 2.78 -3.29
C ASN A 35 17.52 2.30 -4.70
N GLY A 36 16.60 1.62 -5.38
CA GLY A 36 16.84 1.04 -6.70
C GLY A 36 17.85 -0.10 -6.71
N GLY A 37 17.88 -0.91 -5.65
CA GLY A 37 18.80 -2.04 -5.51
C GLY A 37 20.20 -1.68 -4.99
N ARG A 38 20.44 -0.42 -4.61
CA ARG A 38 21.76 0.05 -4.13
C ARG A 38 22.03 -0.24 -2.66
N LYS A 39 21.00 -0.60 -1.89
CA LYS A 39 21.07 -0.87 -0.45
C LYS A 39 20.17 -2.03 -0.05
N ALA A 40 20.45 -2.60 1.12
CA ALA A 40 19.51 -3.50 1.78
C ALA A 40 18.15 -2.81 1.97
N TRP A 41 17.08 -3.60 1.91
CA TRP A 41 15.73 -3.07 2.01
C TRP A 41 15.49 -2.41 3.38
N SER A 42 14.90 -1.22 3.34
CA SER A 42 14.36 -0.50 4.50
C SER A 42 12.97 0.01 4.15
N ASN A 43 12.10 0.16 5.14
CA ASN A 43 10.74 0.65 4.89
C ASN A 43 10.79 2.08 4.33
N PRO A 44 10.33 2.32 3.08
CA PRO A 44 10.44 3.64 2.46
C PRO A 44 9.56 4.70 3.13
N GLY A 45 8.57 4.31 3.94
CA GLY A 45 7.80 5.24 4.76
C GLY A 45 8.51 5.64 6.06
N GLU A 46 9.43 4.82 6.58
CA GLU A 46 10.21 5.14 7.79
C GLU A 46 11.40 6.04 7.48
N ASN A 47 12.02 5.88 6.31
CA ASN A 47 13.15 6.70 5.88
C ASN A 47 12.74 8.00 5.15
N GLY A 48 11.44 8.25 5.00
CA GLY A 48 10.86 9.45 4.39
C GLY A 48 10.89 9.49 2.86
N THR A 49 11.22 8.39 2.18
CA THR A 49 11.18 8.30 0.72
C THR A 49 9.74 8.38 0.20
N LEU A 50 8.80 7.75 0.93
CA LEU A 50 7.36 7.82 0.67
C LEU A 50 6.64 8.38 1.89
N THR A 51 5.55 9.10 1.66
CA THR A 51 4.70 9.58 2.77
C THR A 51 3.50 8.66 2.92
N VAL A 52 3.25 8.19 4.15
CA VAL A 52 2.09 7.35 4.47
C VAL A 52 1.25 8.03 5.54
N THR A 53 -0.03 8.25 5.25
CA THR A 53 -1.01 8.77 6.21
C THR A 53 -2.16 7.79 6.38
N SER A 54 -2.93 7.95 7.46
CA SER A 54 -4.04 7.05 7.74
C SER A 54 -5.15 7.75 8.53
N SER A 55 -6.29 7.07 8.61
CA SER A 55 -7.23 7.29 9.71
C SER A 55 -6.57 6.98 11.07
N PRO A 56 -7.13 7.46 12.20
CA PRO A 56 -6.55 7.24 13.53
C PRO A 56 -6.23 5.77 13.79
N LEU A 57 -5.01 5.50 14.24
CA LEU A 57 -4.51 4.16 14.52
C LEU A 57 -4.98 3.64 15.88
N ALA A 58 -5.07 2.32 16.03
CA ALA A 58 -5.45 1.68 17.28
C ALA A 58 -4.43 2.00 18.39
N VAL A 59 -4.93 2.33 19.59
CA VAL A 59 -4.10 2.73 20.74
C VAL A 59 -3.90 1.59 21.74
N LYS A 60 -4.90 0.71 21.91
CA LYS A 60 -4.85 -0.42 22.84
C LYS A 60 -5.51 -1.67 22.20
N PRO A 61 -4.75 -2.75 21.94
CA PRO A 61 -3.30 -2.77 21.84
C PRO A 61 -2.82 -1.88 20.68
N ALA A 62 -1.67 -1.22 20.88
CA ALA A 62 -1.14 -0.23 19.95
C ALA A 62 -0.86 -0.82 18.57
N SER A 63 -1.14 -0.03 17.53
CA SER A 63 -0.69 -0.27 16.16
C SER A 63 0.73 0.24 15.98
N THR A 64 1.48 -0.35 15.04
CA THR A 64 2.66 0.30 14.45
C THR A 64 2.25 1.60 13.75
N PRO A 65 3.19 2.53 13.48
CA PRO A 65 2.92 3.69 12.64
C PRO A 65 2.31 3.34 11.28
N ALA A 66 1.70 4.31 10.61
CA ALA A 66 0.96 4.10 9.37
C ALA A 66 1.83 3.50 8.26
N CYS A 67 3.12 3.88 8.18
CA CYS A 67 4.07 3.29 7.24
C CYS A 67 4.31 1.79 7.44
N GLY A 68 3.83 1.20 8.54
CA GLY A 68 3.82 -0.26 8.73
C GLY A 68 3.07 -1.01 7.64
N ILE A 69 2.14 -0.36 6.91
CA ILE A 69 1.52 -0.99 5.74
C ILE A 69 2.49 -1.19 4.57
N LEU A 70 3.71 -0.64 4.60
CA LEU A 70 4.74 -0.88 3.60
C LEU A 70 5.77 -1.94 4.04
N SER A 71 5.52 -2.63 5.16
CA SER A 71 6.44 -3.62 5.71
C SER A 71 6.53 -4.88 4.85
N ARG A 72 7.71 -5.50 4.84
CA ARG A 72 7.91 -6.88 4.32
C ARG A 72 7.67 -7.96 5.39
N GLN A 73 7.46 -7.56 6.64
CA GLN A 73 7.18 -8.44 7.77
C GLN A 73 5.71 -8.37 8.18
N THR A 74 5.19 -9.49 8.69
CA THR A 74 3.83 -9.55 9.23
C THR A 74 3.78 -8.86 10.60
N ILE A 75 3.31 -7.60 10.62
CA ILE A 75 3.23 -6.74 11.81
C ILE A 75 1.79 -6.33 12.13
N ARG A 76 1.57 -5.67 13.26
CA ARG A 76 0.26 -5.12 13.66
C ARG A 76 0.14 -3.66 13.21
N CYS A 77 -0.33 -3.41 12.00
CA CYS A 77 -0.78 -2.08 11.58
C CYS A 77 -2.30 -2.08 11.42
N VAL A 78 -3.00 -1.30 12.24
CA VAL A 78 -4.46 -1.31 12.26
C VAL A 78 -5.05 0.02 12.71
N THR A 79 -6.09 0.45 12.02
CA THR A 79 -6.86 1.65 12.37
C THR A 79 -7.71 1.40 13.62
N GLN A 80 -8.28 2.46 14.21
CA GLN A 80 -9.43 2.31 15.11
C GLN A 80 -10.63 1.76 14.33
N ALA A 81 -11.59 1.16 15.02
CA ALA A 81 -12.86 0.74 14.44
C ALA A 81 -13.72 1.96 14.08
N ARG A 82 -13.46 2.55 12.92
CA ARG A 82 -14.21 3.71 12.39
C ARG A 82 -14.61 3.43 10.95
N LYS A 83 -15.86 3.76 10.63
CA LYS A 83 -16.35 3.71 9.25
C LYS A 83 -15.45 4.57 8.35
N ARG A 84 -15.25 4.13 7.12
CA ARG A 84 -14.48 4.87 6.10
C ARG A 84 -13.02 5.11 6.51
N SER A 85 -12.44 4.17 7.26
CA SER A 85 -11.02 4.19 7.57
C SER A 85 -10.18 4.00 6.31
N PHE A 86 -9.00 4.60 6.29
CA PHE A 86 -8.10 4.53 5.13
C PHE A 86 -6.62 4.53 5.49
N TYR A 87 -5.82 4.07 4.54
CA TYR A 87 -4.40 4.37 4.43
C TYR A 87 -4.13 5.03 3.07
N THR A 88 -3.27 6.04 3.05
CA THR A 88 -2.83 6.75 1.84
C THR A 88 -1.32 6.65 1.70
N ILE A 89 -0.84 6.29 0.51
CA ILE A 89 0.56 6.30 0.11
C ILE A 89 0.74 7.41 -0.92
N ASP A 90 1.61 8.37 -0.63
CA ASP A 90 2.02 9.44 -1.55
C ASP A 90 3.41 9.17 -2.11
N PHE A 91 3.48 9.06 -3.44
CA PHE A 91 4.72 8.86 -4.19
C PHE A 91 5.42 10.16 -4.60
N GLY A 92 4.93 11.32 -4.16
CA GLY A 92 5.61 12.61 -4.38
C GLY A 92 5.67 13.01 -5.86
N SER A 93 6.87 13.14 -6.40
CA SER A 93 7.11 13.48 -7.81
C SER A 93 6.86 12.30 -8.78
N TYR A 94 6.62 11.10 -8.25
CA TYR A 94 6.40 9.90 -9.06
C TYR A 94 4.92 9.64 -9.29
N ARG A 95 4.62 9.02 -10.44
CA ARG A 95 3.30 8.50 -10.78
C ARG A 95 3.42 7.06 -11.23
N ILE A 96 2.39 6.28 -10.95
CA ILE A 96 2.33 4.85 -11.27
C ILE A 96 1.08 4.58 -12.08
N GLN A 97 1.23 4.01 -13.27
CA GLN A 97 0.12 3.36 -13.97
C GLN A 97 0.06 1.89 -13.50
N PRO A 98 -0.88 1.53 -12.61
CA PRO A 98 -0.80 0.27 -11.89
C PRO A 98 -1.34 -0.91 -12.69
N THR A 99 -0.63 -2.03 -12.65
CA THR A 99 -0.99 -3.29 -13.33
C THR A 99 -1.28 -4.42 -12.34
N ALA A 100 -0.83 -4.30 -11.10
CA ALA A 100 -1.20 -5.17 -10.00
C ALA A 100 -0.90 -4.49 -8.67
N TYR A 101 -1.53 -4.97 -7.60
CA TYR A 101 -1.14 -4.63 -6.25
C TYR A 101 -1.33 -5.83 -5.31
N THR A 102 -0.51 -5.89 -4.27
CA THR A 102 -0.54 -6.93 -3.25
C THR A 102 -0.89 -6.31 -1.91
N LEU A 103 -1.71 -6.99 -1.11
CA LEU A 103 -1.90 -6.68 0.31
C LEU A 103 -1.46 -7.84 1.18
N ARG A 104 -1.12 -7.53 2.43
CA ARG A 104 -0.90 -8.50 3.51
C ARG A 104 -1.81 -8.19 4.70
N HIS A 105 -2.49 -9.21 5.21
CA HIS A 105 -3.22 -9.12 6.48
C HIS A 105 -2.24 -8.97 7.66
N TYR A 106 -2.67 -8.35 8.75
CA TYR A 106 -1.78 -8.10 9.90
C TYR A 106 -1.45 -9.35 10.74
N SER A 107 -0.75 -9.17 11.86
CA SER A 107 -0.29 -10.27 12.72
C SER A 107 -1.24 -10.72 13.83
N SER A 108 -2.29 -9.94 14.16
CA SER A 108 -2.97 -10.10 15.46
C SER A 108 -4.06 -11.17 15.49
N TRP A 109 -4.94 -11.20 14.49
CA TRP A 109 -6.08 -12.12 14.42
C TRP A 109 -6.19 -12.76 13.04
N ASN A 110 -6.68 -14.00 12.98
CA ASN A 110 -7.02 -14.62 11.69
C ASN A 110 -8.24 -13.92 11.07
N THR A 111 -9.10 -13.40 11.93
CA THR A 111 -10.21 -12.52 11.60
C THR A 111 -9.73 -11.07 11.40
N GLU A 112 -10.66 -10.15 11.18
CA GLU A 112 -10.41 -8.73 10.85
C GLU A 112 -9.79 -8.47 9.48
N ALA A 113 -9.62 -9.51 8.66
CA ALA A 113 -9.18 -9.37 7.27
C ALA A 113 -10.14 -8.45 6.52
N VAL A 114 -9.59 -7.51 5.75
CA VAL A 114 -10.40 -6.58 4.97
C VAL A 114 -11.24 -7.35 3.95
N ARG A 115 -12.53 -7.02 3.85
CA ARG A 115 -13.50 -7.64 2.92
C ARG A 115 -14.05 -6.66 1.91
N ASN A 116 -14.27 -5.43 2.37
CA ASN A 116 -14.95 -4.38 1.65
C ASN A 116 -14.06 -3.13 1.60
N TRP A 117 -13.42 -2.89 0.46
CA TRP A 117 -12.56 -1.73 0.28
C TRP A 117 -12.47 -1.31 -1.19
N ARG A 118 -11.92 -0.12 -1.41
CA ARG A 118 -11.48 0.34 -2.73
C ARG A 118 -9.99 0.57 -2.72
N LEU A 119 -9.34 0.19 -3.81
CA LEU A 119 -8.09 0.81 -4.21
C LEU A 119 -8.45 2.04 -5.02
N GLU A 120 -7.97 3.20 -4.60
CA GLU A 120 -8.23 4.49 -5.24
C GLU A 120 -6.92 5.18 -5.59
N GLY A 121 -6.96 6.01 -6.63
CA GLY A 121 -5.84 6.80 -7.11
C GLY A 121 -6.17 8.29 -7.12
N ALA A 122 -5.19 9.13 -6.81
CA ALA A 122 -5.31 10.59 -6.89
C ALA A 122 -4.11 11.20 -7.62
N ASN A 123 -4.35 12.34 -8.26
CA ASN A 123 -3.35 13.05 -9.07
C ASN A 123 -3.18 14.52 -8.70
N ASP A 124 -4.13 15.10 -7.96
CA ASP A 124 -4.06 16.49 -7.50
C ASP A 124 -2.99 16.66 -6.41
N GLU A 125 -2.47 17.87 -6.28
CA GLU A 125 -1.36 18.15 -5.36
C GLU A 125 -1.67 17.81 -3.90
N LYS A 126 -2.94 17.97 -3.50
CA LYS A 126 -3.42 17.75 -2.13
C LYS A 126 -3.95 16.33 -1.87
N LEU A 127 -3.96 15.47 -2.89
CA LEU A 127 -4.52 14.11 -2.83
C LEU A 127 -5.96 14.09 -2.27
N THR A 128 -6.82 14.93 -2.84
CA THR A 128 -8.22 15.10 -2.42
C THR A 128 -9.24 14.58 -3.44
N SER A 129 -8.86 14.49 -4.71
CA SER A 129 -9.70 13.96 -5.78
C SER A 129 -9.34 12.50 -6.06
N TRP A 130 -10.13 11.59 -5.49
CA TRP A 130 -9.89 10.15 -5.55
C TRP A 130 -10.77 9.48 -6.62
N GLU A 131 -10.14 8.72 -7.50
CA GLU A 131 -10.78 7.87 -8.50
C GLU A 131 -10.67 6.40 -8.06
N THR A 132 -11.77 5.64 -8.15
CA THR A 132 -11.74 4.21 -7.85
C THR A 132 -11.05 3.43 -8.97
N ILE A 133 -9.94 2.77 -8.64
CA ILE A 133 -9.21 1.86 -9.53
C ILE A 133 -9.84 0.46 -9.47
N ARG A 134 -10.23 0.02 -8.26
CA ARG A 134 -10.84 -1.29 -8.02
C ARG A 134 -11.76 -1.24 -6.81
N ASP A 135 -12.98 -1.76 -6.95
CA ASP A 135 -13.97 -1.93 -5.87
C ASP A 135 -13.99 -3.42 -5.46
N HIS A 136 -13.73 -3.70 -4.19
CA HIS A 136 -13.80 -5.03 -3.59
C HIS A 136 -15.01 -5.11 -2.67
N ARG A 137 -15.82 -6.14 -2.85
CA ARG A 137 -17.01 -6.43 -2.05
C ARG A 137 -16.97 -7.87 -1.61
N ASP A 138 -17.03 -8.06 -0.30
CA ASP A 138 -16.92 -9.37 0.35
C ASP A 138 -15.78 -10.25 -0.20
N ASP A 139 -14.63 -9.63 -0.49
CA ASP A 139 -13.47 -10.31 -1.04
C ASP A 139 -12.77 -11.15 0.04
N CYS A 140 -12.67 -12.46 -0.22
CA CYS A 140 -12.16 -13.44 0.72
C CYS A 140 -10.70 -13.83 0.49
N ALA A 141 -9.97 -13.16 -0.41
CA ALA A 141 -8.64 -13.60 -0.80
C ALA A 141 -7.59 -13.51 0.33
N LEU A 142 -7.79 -12.61 1.29
CA LEU A 142 -7.01 -12.56 2.53
C LEU A 142 -7.75 -13.33 3.63
N ASP A 143 -7.22 -14.46 4.08
CA ASP A 143 -7.95 -15.35 5.00
C ASP A 143 -7.08 -15.96 6.11
N GLY A 144 -6.31 -15.10 6.78
CA GLY A 144 -5.54 -15.51 7.96
C GLY A 144 -4.42 -14.54 8.29
N LYS A 145 -3.85 -14.66 9.49
CA LYS A 145 -2.73 -13.79 9.91
C LYS A 145 -1.62 -13.83 8.87
N GLY A 146 -1.18 -12.66 8.42
CA GLY A 146 -0.10 -12.55 7.45
C GLY A 146 -0.40 -13.10 6.06
N SER A 147 -1.64 -13.53 5.76
CA SER A 147 -2.01 -13.96 4.42
C SER A 147 -1.78 -12.82 3.44
N THR A 148 -1.32 -13.16 2.24
CA THR A 148 -1.09 -12.20 1.15
C THR A 148 -1.97 -12.55 -0.03
N TYR A 149 -2.29 -11.54 -0.83
CA TYR A 149 -2.88 -11.79 -2.13
C TYR A 149 -2.57 -10.64 -3.08
N THR A 150 -2.37 -10.97 -4.36
CA THR A 150 -2.17 -10.02 -5.45
C THR A 150 -3.36 -9.97 -6.38
N TRP A 151 -3.90 -8.78 -6.60
CA TRP A 151 -4.93 -8.54 -7.62
C TRP A 151 -4.32 -7.87 -8.83
N ARG A 152 -4.63 -8.40 -10.02
CA ARG A 152 -4.31 -7.77 -11.31
C ARG A 152 -5.24 -6.57 -11.55
N LEU A 153 -4.70 -5.54 -12.19
CA LEU A 153 -5.37 -4.29 -12.51
C LEU A 153 -5.23 -3.99 -14.01
N SER A 154 -6.19 -3.25 -14.56
CA SER A 154 -6.24 -2.84 -15.97
C SER A 154 -6.30 -1.32 -16.13
N SER A 155 -5.67 -0.58 -15.22
CA SER A 155 -5.71 0.89 -15.23
C SER A 155 -4.97 1.48 -16.44
N GLN A 156 -5.61 2.42 -17.13
CA GLN A 156 -5.02 3.21 -18.21
C GLN A 156 -4.43 4.53 -17.71
N LYS A 157 -4.63 4.87 -16.44
CA LYS A 157 -4.20 6.13 -15.83
C LYS A 157 -3.06 5.90 -14.85
N ALA A 158 -2.14 6.87 -14.82
CA ALA A 158 -1.11 6.97 -13.80
C ALA A 158 -1.58 7.82 -12.61
N TYR A 159 -1.21 7.43 -11.39
CA TYR A 159 -1.57 8.09 -10.14
C TYR A 159 -0.36 8.42 -9.28
N ARG A 160 -0.37 9.58 -8.62
CA ARG A 160 0.64 9.96 -7.61
C ARG A 160 0.32 9.34 -6.26
N GLY A 161 -0.93 9.47 -5.81
CA GLY A 161 -1.37 8.96 -4.52
C GLY A 161 -2.22 7.71 -4.68
N PHE A 162 -2.06 6.77 -3.76
CA PHE A 162 -2.90 5.57 -3.67
C PHE A 162 -3.57 5.51 -2.31
N ARG A 163 -4.84 5.14 -2.28
CA ARG A 163 -5.61 4.98 -1.04
C ARG A 163 -6.28 3.62 -0.98
N ILE A 164 -6.12 2.95 0.15
CA ILE A 164 -6.88 1.77 0.53
C ILE A 164 -8.02 2.28 1.41
N PHE A 165 -9.22 2.36 0.86
CA PHE A 165 -10.38 2.98 1.50
C PHE A 165 -11.41 1.93 1.90
N GLN A 166 -11.64 1.75 3.20
CA GLN A 166 -12.60 0.77 3.71
C GLN A 166 -14.04 1.22 3.42
N THR A 167 -14.81 0.39 2.72
CA THR A 167 -16.19 0.69 2.30
C THR A 167 -17.25 -0.11 3.06
N GLY A 168 -16.84 -1.15 3.77
CA GLY A 168 -17.70 -2.02 4.56
C GLY A 168 -16.96 -2.65 5.74
N VAL A 169 -17.66 -3.50 6.47
CA VAL A 169 -17.05 -4.27 7.57
C VAL A 169 -16.03 -5.27 7.04
N ASN A 170 -15.07 -5.61 7.91
CA ASN A 170 -14.06 -6.65 7.71
C ASN A 170 -14.63 -8.06 8.01
N SER A 171 -13.78 -9.08 8.04
CA SER A 171 -14.19 -10.49 8.16
C SER A 171 -14.83 -10.89 9.50
N ASN A 172 -14.80 -10.02 10.51
CA ASN A 172 -15.54 -10.23 11.78
C ASN A 172 -16.63 -9.18 12.03
N GLY A 173 -17.09 -8.46 11.01
CA GLY A 173 -18.22 -7.54 11.16
C GLY A 173 -17.86 -6.19 11.80
N HIS A 174 -16.56 -5.86 11.91
CA HIS A 174 -16.08 -4.61 12.48
C HIS A 174 -15.44 -3.68 11.43
N TRP A 175 -15.13 -2.45 11.83
CA TRP A 175 -14.56 -1.40 10.98
C TRP A 175 -13.07 -1.18 11.25
N PHE A 176 -12.35 -2.22 11.67
CA PHE A 176 -10.90 -2.19 11.71
C PHE A 176 -10.38 -2.37 10.29
N LEU A 177 -9.47 -1.51 9.85
CA LEU A 177 -8.67 -1.73 8.64
C LEU A 177 -7.30 -2.23 9.08
N ALA A 178 -7.11 -3.54 9.01
CA ALA A 178 -5.96 -4.27 9.51
C ALA A 178 -5.07 -4.74 8.36
N LEU A 179 -3.82 -4.28 8.31
CA LEU A 179 -2.86 -4.57 7.24
C LEU A 179 -1.44 -4.72 7.79
N SER A 180 -0.53 -5.27 6.98
CA SER A 180 0.90 -5.30 7.29
C SER A 180 1.83 -5.21 6.09
N GLY A 181 1.28 -5.01 4.90
CA GLY A 181 2.06 -4.95 3.68
C GLY A 181 1.20 -4.49 2.51
N PHE A 182 1.83 -3.70 1.64
CA PHE A 182 1.30 -3.19 0.39
C PHE A 182 2.47 -3.18 -0.59
N GLU A 183 2.23 -3.74 -1.77
CA GLU A 183 3.16 -3.70 -2.89
C GLU A 183 2.38 -3.33 -4.14
N ILE A 184 3.01 -2.61 -5.07
CA ILE A 184 2.36 -2.16 -6.30
C ILE A 184 3.29 -2.33 -7.50
N TYR A 185 2.69 -2.68 -8.62
CA TYR A 185 3.36 -3.01 -9.87
C TYR A 185 2.79 -2.16 -10.99
N GLY A 186 3.58 -1.94 -12.04
CA GLY A 186 3.17 -1.14 -13.20
C GLY A 186 4.28 -0.26 -13.74
N LEU A 187 3.89 0.74 -14.53
CA LEU A 187 4.82 1.73 -15.09
C LEU A 187 4.99 2.88 -14.09
N LEU A 188 6.20 3.01 -13.54
CA LEU A 188 6.60 4.14 -12.70
C LEU A 188 7.23 5.23 -13.56
N SER A 189 6.78 6.48 -13.42
CA SER A 189 7.33 7.64 -14.13
C SER A 189 7.46 8.85 -13.21
N GLY A 190 8.25 9.86 -13.62
CA GLY A 190 8.56 11.05 -12.82
C GLY A 190 9.92 10.98 -12.11
N SER A 191 10.35 12.12 -11.54
CA SER A 191 11.54 12.26 -10.68
C SER A 191 11.50 13.60 -9.97
#